data_AF-A0A0A3IZH2-F1
#
_entry.id   AF-A0A0A3IZH2-F1
#
_cell.length_a   1.000
_cell.length_b   1.000
_cell.length_c   1.000
_cell.angle_alpha   90.00
_cell.angle_beta   90.00
_cell.angle_gamma   90.00
#
_symmetry.space_group_name_H-M   'P 1'
#
loop_
_entity.id
_entity.type
_entity.pdbx_description
1 polymer ?
#
loop_
_entity_poly.entity_id
_entity_poly.type
_entity_poly.pdbx_seq_one_letter_code
_entity_poly.pdbx_strand_id
1 'polypeptide(L)'
;MSESLAKMKRLLEIDDTDVTKDEQLLHYYQRAKIAILHYCNVNELPIQYEETIVDYAKFLYKNRNSEGLSQIKQGERSTSYELGIPLSIRSALPLPKIKVGYSVL
;
A
#
# COMPACT_ATOMS: atom_id res chain seq x y z
N MET A 1 -15.31 -7.66 -13.77
CA MET A 1 -13.97 -7.23 -13.35
C MET A 1 -14.12 -6.10 -12.35
N SER A 2 -13.43 -6.15 -11.20
CA SER A 2 -13.48 -5.07 -10.20
C SER A 2 -12.80 -3.82 -10.76
N GLU A 3 -13.44 -2.66 -10.68
CA GLU A 3 -12.96 -1.39 -11.27
C GLU A 3 -11.52 -1.04 -10.82
N SER A 4 -11.17 -1.34 -9.57
CA SER A 4 -9.85 -1.13 -9.00
C SER A 4 -8.76 -1.99 -9.67
N LEU A 5 -9.07 -3.22 -10.10
CA LEU A 5 -8.12 -4.11 -10.79
C LEU A 5 -7.84 -3.63 -12.21
N ALA A 6 -8.88 -3.23 -12.94
CA ALA A 6 -8.72 -2.66 -14.28
C ALA A 6 -7.85 -1.38 -14.24
N LYS A 7 -8.04 -0.55 -13.22
CA LYS A 7 -7.19 0.64 -12.98
C LYS A 7 -5.74 0.24 -12.69
N MET A 8 -5.49 -0.77 -11.85
CA MET A 8 -4.14 -1.27 -11.62
C MET A 8 -3.47 -1.80 -12.89
N LYS A 9 -4.17 -2.58 -13.73
CA LYS A 9 -3.62 -3.10 -14.99
C LYS A 9 -3.19 -1.96 -15.91
N ARG A 10 -4.06 -0.98 -16.13
CA ARG A 10 -3.76 0.22 -16.94
C ARG A 10 -2.53 0.97 -16.43
N LEU A 11 -2.41 1.14 -15.12
CA LEU A 11 -1.30 1.85 -14.49
C LEU A 11 0.01 1.05 -14.41
N LEU A 12 -0.05 -0.27 -14.62
CA LEU A 12 1.11 -1.17 -14.68
C LEU A 12 1.46 -1.55 -16.13
N GLU A 13 0.77 -0.98 -17.12
CA GLU A 13 0.94 -1.31 -18.54
C GLU A 13 0.74 -2.81 -18.81
N ILE A 14 -0.12 -3.46 -18.02
CA ILE A 14 -0.50 -4.87 -18.19
C ILE A 14 -1.71 -4.92 -19.12
N ASP A 15 -1.70 -5.87 -20.05
CA ASP A 15 -2.81 -6.09 -20.97
C ASP A 15 -4.09 -6.50 -20.20
N ASP A 16 -5.23 -5.95 -20.60
CA ASP A 16 -6.51 -6.20 -19.91
C ASP A 16 -6.93 -7.67 -19.99
N THR A 17 -6.49 -8.37 -21.06
CA THR A 17 -6.76 -9.80 -21.29
C THR A 17 -5.87 -10.73 -20.46
N ASP A 18 -4.79 -10.21 -19.86
CA ASP A 18 -3.93 -10.98 -18.99
C ASP A 18 -4.61 -11.22 -17.64
N VAL A 19 -5.23 -12.39 -17.50
CA VAL A 19 -5.86 -12.85 -16.25
C VAL A 19 -4.88 -13.57 -15.32
N THR A 20 -3.68 -13.89 -15.79
CA THR A 20 -2.68 -14.65 -15.00
C THR A 20 -2.20 -13.89 -13.78
N LYS A 21 -2.25 -12.56 -13.83
CA LYS A 21 -1.78 -11.67 -12.77
C LYS A 21 -2.92 -11.14 -11.91
N ASP A 22 -4.18 -11.45 -12.23
CA ASP A 22 -5.36 -10.89 -11.56
C ASP A 22 -5.41 -11.27 -10.09
N GLU A 23 -5.12 -12.53 -9.79
CA GLU A 23 -5.07 -13.02 -8.41
C GLU A 23 -3.95 -12.33 -7.62
N GLN A 24 -2.77 -12.18 -8.22
CA GLN A 24 -1.66 -11.47 -7.58
C GLN A 24 -2.00 -9.99 -7.35
N LEU A 25 -2.53 -9.31 -8.36
CA LEU A 25 -2.93 -7.90 -8.27
C LEU A 25 -3.99 -7.71 -7.18
N LEU A 26 -4.97 -8.61 -7.11
CA LEU A 26 -6.00 -8.60 -6.09
C LEU A 26 -5.40 -8.80 -4.69
N HIS A 27 -4.48 -9.74 -4.55
CA HIS A 27 -3.78 -9.99 -3.30
C HIS A 27 -3.02 -8.75 -2.80
N TYR A 28 -2.25 -8.10 -3.68
CA TYR A 28 -1.53 -6.87 -3.33
C TYR A 28 -2.46 -5.69 -3.06
N TYR A 29 -3.58 -5.59 -3.77
CA TYR A 29 -4.61 -4.59 -3.51
C TYR A 29 -5.23 -4.75 -2.13
N GLN A 30 -5.62 -5.96 -1.75
CA GLN A 30 -6.15 -6.23 -0.42
C GLN A 30 -5.12 -5.96 0.67
N ARG A 31 -3.86 -6.38 0.46
CA ARG A 31 -2.76 -6.10 1.40
C ARG A 31 -2.52 -4.60 1.57
N ALA A 32 -2.53 -3.83 0.48
CA ALA A 32 -2.43 -2.37 0.50
C ALA A 32 -3.58 -1.73 1.28
N LYS A 33 -4.82 -2.17 1.02
CA LYS A 33 -6.01 -1.68 1.72
C LYS A 33 -5.92 -1.93 3.23
N ILE A 34 -5.57 -3.16 3.64
CA ILE A 34 -5.42 -3.53 5.05
C ILE A 34 -4.33 -2.68 5.72
N ALA A 35 -3.18 -2.51 5.07
CA ALA A 35 -2.10 -1.69 5.61
C ALA A 35 -2.51 -0.23 5.80
N ILE A 36 -3.23 0.35 4.83
CA ILE A 36 -3.73 1.72 4.89
C ILE A 36 -4.78 1.88 5.99
N LEU A 37 -5.72 0.94 6.10
CA LEU A 37 -6.74 0.92 7.16
C LEU A 37 -6.08 0.87 8.55
N HIS A 38 -5.10 -0.02 8.70
CA HIS A 38 -4.34 -0.17 9.94
C HIS A 38 -3.53 1.09 10.27
N TYR A 39 -2.89 1.70 9.26
CA TYR A 39 -2.16 2.95 9.41
C TYR A 39 -3.06 4.12 9.82
N CYS A 40 -4.21 4.28 9.18
CA CYS A 40 -5.19 5.32 9.50
C CYS A 40 -5.98 5.03 10.79
N ASN A 41 -5.88 3.81 11.34
CA ASN A 41 -6.65 3.31 12.47
C ASN A 41 -8.17 3.45 12.26
N VAL A 42 -8.65 3.02 11.10
CA VAL A 42 -10.07 3.07 10.71
C VAL A 42 -10.49 1.75 10.07
N ASN A 43 -11.77 1.41 10.19
CA ASN A 43 -12.35 0.18 9.60
C ASN A 43 -12.70 0.36 8.11
N GLU A 44 -12.91 1.60 7.69
CA GLU A 44 -13.24 1.96 6.31
C GLU A 44 -12.53 3.28 5.92
N LEU A 45 -12.05 3.34 4.67
CA LEU A 45 -11.61 4.60 4.07
C LEU A 45 -12.67 5.09 3.08
N PRO A 46 -12.91 6.40 3.01
CA PRO A 46 -13.73 7.00 1.96
C PRO A 46 -13.18 6.70 0.56
N ILE A 47 -14.07 6.62 -0.43
CA ILE A 47 -13.75 6.30 -1.82
C ILE A 47 -12.71 7.23 -2.46
N GLN A 48 -12.58 8.46 -1.98
CA GLN A 48 -11.56 9.41 -2.43
C GLN A 48 -10.12 8.91 -2.24
N TYR A 49 -9.91 7.94 -1.35
CA TYR A 49 -8.61 7.33 -1.09
C TYR A 49 -8.42 5.98 -1.80
N GLU A 50 -9.40 5.50 -2.59
CA GLU A 50 -9.21 4.30 -3.41
C GLU A 50 -8.04 4.46 -4.36
N GLU A 51 -7.84 5.65 -4.92
CA GLU A 51 -6.69 5.93 -5.78
C GLU A 51 -5.37 5.77 -5.04
N THR A 52 -5.30 6.23 -3.79
CA THR A 52 -4.13 6.06 -2.91
C THR A 52 -3.87 4.58 -2.60
N ILE A 53 -4.93 3.78 -2.40
CA ILE A 53 -4.83 2.33 -2.21
C ILE A 53 -4.28 1.66 -3.47
N VAL A 54 -4.79 2.03 -4.65
CA VAL A 54 -4.31 1.53 -5.94
C VAL A 54 -2.83 1.87 -6.15
N ASP A 55 -2.41 3.09 -5.82
CA ASP A 55 -1.01 3.50 -6.00
C ASP A 55 -0.07 2.77 -5.04
N TYR A 56 -0.49 2.55 -3.79
CA TYR A 56 0.27 1.72 -2.86
C TYR A 56 0.33 0.24 -3.30
N ALA A 57 -0.77 -0.31 -3.81
CA ALA A 57 -0.81 -1.66 -4.34
C ALA A 57 0.15 -1.83 -5.52
N LYS A 58 0.24 -0.84 -6.41
CA LYS A 58 1.24 -0.81 -7.49
C LYS A 58 2.65 -0.78 -6.96
N PHE A 59 2.91 0.03 -5.93
CA PHE A 59 4.21 0.10 -5.29
C PHE A 59 4.61 -1.27 -4.73
N LEU A 60 3.72 -1.94 -3.99
CA LEU A 60 3.96 -3.30 -3.48
C LEU A 60 4.21 -4.30 -4.62
N TYR A 61 3.40 -4.25 -5.68
CA TYR A 61 3.54 -5.13 -6.84
C TYR A 61 4.88 -4.92 -7.57
N LYS A 62 5.31 -3.65 -7.75
CA LYS A 62 6.61 -3.33 -8.35
C LYS A 62 7.79 -3.76 -7.46
N ASN A 63 7.63 -3.64 -6.13
CA ASN A 63 8.68 -3.97 -5.17
C ASN A 63 8.70 -5.45 -4.74
N ARG A 64 7.75 -6.28 -5.17
CA ARG A 64 7.71 -7.73 -4.82
C ARG A 64 9.00 -8.49 -5.16
N ASN A 65 9.69 -8.08 -6.24
CA ASN A 65 10.97 -8.67 -6.64
C ASN A 65 12.16 -8.12 -5.85
N SER A 66 11.98 -7.02 -5.09
CA SER A 66 12.99 -6.41 -4.23
C SER A 66 13.01 -7.04 -2.82
N GLU A 67 11.91 -7.67 -2.40
CA GLU A 67 11.84 -8.42 -1.13
C GLU A 67 12.85 -9.59 -1.09
N GLY A 68 13.23 -10.15 -2.24
CA GLY A 68 14.27 -11.19 -2.34
C GLY A 68 15.72 -10.72 -2.15
N LEU A 69 16.00 -9.41 -2.24
CA LEU A 69 17.31 -8.81 -1.94
C LEU A 69 17.42 -8.32 -0.48
N SER A 70 16.31 -8.37 0.26
CA SER A 70 16.23 -7.81 1.62
C SER A 70 16.74 -8.76 2.70
N GLN A 71 16.99 -10.04 2.37
CA GLN A 71 17.61 -11.00 3.28
C GLN A 71 19.15 -10.93 3.32
N ILE A 72 19.78 -9.90 2.71
CA ILE A 72 21.23 -9.72 2.70
C ILE A 72 21.61 -8.29 3.12
N LYS A 73 21.21 -7.85 4.31
CA LYS A 73 21.92 -6.78 5.03
C LYS A 73 22.12 -7.13 6.50
N GLN A 74 23.08 -8.03 6.68
CA GLN A 74 23.95 -8.12 7.84
C GLN A 74 24.82 -6.84 7.89
N GLY A 75 24.84 -6.14 9.03
CA GLY A 75 25.81 -5.06 9.29
C GLY A 75 25.23 -3.65 9.39
N GLU A 76 24.86 -3.26 10.61
CA GLU A 76 25.16 -1.96 11.26
C GLU A 76 25.11 -0.68 10.42
N ARG A 77 24.15 -0.54 9.52
CA ARG A 77 23.80 0.77 8.96
C ARG A 77 22.29 0.86 8.83
N SER A 78 21.68 1.51 9.82
CA SER A 78 20.27 1.88 9.87
C SER A 78 19.91 2.78 8.69
N THR A 79 19.83 2.22 7.48
CA THR A 79 19.03 2.79 6.41
C THR A 79 17.59 2.50 6.81
N SER A 80 16.91 3.52 7.32
CA SER A 80 15.47 3.46 7.58
C SER A 80 14.75 3.34 6.24
N TYR A 81 14.78 2.14 5.64
CA TYR A 81 13.71 1.73 4.74
C TYR A 81 12.48 1.74 5.63
N GLU A 82 11.62 2.76 5.46
CA GLU A 82 10.37 2.85 6.21
C GLU A 82 9.69 1.48 6.14
N LEU A 83 9.60 0.79 7.27
CA LEU A 83 9.06 -0.57 7.44
C LEU A 83 7.53 -0.57 7.26
N GLY A 84 7.01 0.12 6.23
CA GLY A 84 5.60 0.42 6.06
C GLY A 84 5.26 1.15 4.76
N ILE A 85 4.16 1.89 4.78
CA ILE A 85 3.64 2.66 3.64
C ILE A 85 4.61 3.82 3.34
N PRO A 86 5.08 4.02 2.10
CA PRO A 86 6.03 5.09 1.78
C PRO A 86 5.45 6.49 2.04
N LEU A 87 6.31 7.43 2.44
CA LEU A 87 5.93 8.81 2.78
C LEU A 87 5.05 9.52 1.74
N SER A 88 5.27 9.26 0.44
CA SER A 88 4.47 9.83 -0.66
C SER A 88 3.01 9.40 -0.59
N ILE A 89 2.75 8.14 -0.24
CA ILE A 89 1.40 7.61 -0.07
C ILE A 89 0.82 8.08 1.27
N ARG A 90 1.64 8.09 2.34
CA ARG A 90 1.22 8.59 3.67
C ARG A 90 0.77 10.05 3.63
N SER A 91 1.40 10.88 2.80
CA SER A 91 1.03 12.29 2.62
C SER A 91 -0.32 12.47 1.91
N ALA A 92 -0.73 11.49 1.10
CA ALA A 92 -2.02 11.47 0.44
C ALA A 92 -3.13 10.83 1.30
N LEU A 93 -2.78 10.22 2.44
CA LEU A 93 -3.72 9.61 3.38
C LEU A 93 -4.16 10.63 4.44
N PRO A 94 -5.37 10.46 5.00
CA PRO A 94 -5.77 11.28 6.13
C PRO A 94 -4.80 11.02 7.29
N LEU A 95 -4.49 12.09 8.04
CA LEU A 95 -3.68 11.98 9.25
C LEU A 95 -4.28 10.87 10.12
N PRO A 96 -3.45 9.93 10.62
CA PRO A 96 -3.93 8.86 11.49
C PRO A 96 -4.69 9.52 12.64
N LYS A 97 -5.90 9.03 12.94
CA LYS A 97 -6.68 9.53 14.06
C LYS A 97 -6.01 9.07 15.35
N ILE A 98 -4.96 9.77 15.76
CA ILE A 98 -4.38 9.63 17.08
C ILE A 98 -5.42 10.21 18.03
N LYS A 99 -6.03 9.35 18.85
CA LYS A 99 -6.74 9.81 20.04
C LYS A 99 -5.65 10.41 20.94
N VAL A 100 -5.41 11.72 20.81
CA VAL A 100 -4.77 12.48 21.89
C VAL A 100 -5.72 12.35 23.07
N GLY A 101 -5.39 11.45 23.99
CA GLY A 101 -5.97 11.46 25.31
C GLY A 101 -5.62 12.81 25.91
N TYR A 102 -6.62 13.68 26.03
CA TYR A 102 -6.50 14.88 26.84
C TYR A 102 -6.15 14.40 28.26
N SER A 103 -4.89 14.57 28.65
CA SER A 103 -4.50 14.47 30.05
C SER A 103 -5.10 15.71 30.70
N VAL A 104 -6.26 15.54 31.32
CA VAL A 104 -6.81 16.57 32.20
C VAL A 104 -5.92 16.59 33.45
N LEU A 105 -5.32 17.75 33.70
CA LEU A 105 -4.64 18.09 34.95
C LEU A 105 -5.66 18.32 36.06
#